data_AF-A0A7X1ZK16-F1
#
_entry.id   AF-A0A7X1ZK16-F1
#
_cell.length_a   1.000
_cell.length_b   1.000
_cell.length_c   1.000
_cell.angle_alpha   90.00
_cell.angle_beta   90.00
_cell.angle_gamma   90.00
#
_symmetry.space_group_name_H-M   'P 1'
#
loop_
_entity.id
_entity.type
_entity.pdbx_description
1 polymer ?
#
loop_
_entity_poly.entity_id
_entity_poly.type
_entity_poly.pdbx_seq_one_letter_code
_entity_poly.pdbx_strand_id
1 'polypeptide(L)'
;MDDIEKLQDFEKTRRKLKLPVDIRPCIVSLLDRDNPATSENINHFIIACELHRIGKEPKRIEQILNSLYIKPSDVRSALKSLIKRDYKYYCPNLEERGLCLYEDHKDCWWWSGDPGKNKKGWEEKDFYRYHWPERLRRTEECLYRAIRAIEIKKAWQPGSRLYVTWDKLYQESRITRRTIGKKLEVLKKVGLIKYIPGKRRVKGSRVKASEVTRIIPIPRPSNSRDTE
;
A
#
# COMPACT_ATOMS: atom_id res chain seq x y z
N MET A 1 6.00 16.32 22.34
CA MET A 1 7.03 15.82 21.42
C MET A 1 6.60 16.20 20.03
N ASP A 2 7.37 17.10 19.43
CA ASP A 2 7.05 17.75 18.16
C ASP A 2 7.07 16.70 17.03
N ASP A 3 6.15 16.73 16.08
CA ASP A 3 6.04 15.72 15.01
C ASP A 3 7.34 15.58 14.20
N ILE A 4 8.16 16.63 14.21
CA ILE A 4 9.50 16.71 13.63
C ILE A 4 10.47 15.74 14.32
N GLU A 5 10.45 15.63 15.66
CA GLU A 5 11.34 14.75 16.43
C GLU A 5 11.00 13.28 16.12
N LYS A 6 9.72 12.92 16.11
CA LYS A 6 9.24 11.58 15.74
C LYS A 6 9.68 11.18 14.33
N LEU A 7 9.64 12.12 13.38
CA LEU A 7 10.08 11.87 11.99
C LEU A 7 11.59 11.70 11.87
N GLN A 8 12.38 12.42 12.67
CA GLN A 8 13.84 12.27 12.71
C GLN A 8 14.25 10.92 13.31
N ASP A 9 13.63 10.51 14.41
CA ASP A 9 13.87 9.20 15.02
C ASP A 9 13.44 8.07 14.09
N PHE A 10 12.29 8.20 13.41
CA PHE A 10 11.88 7.29 12.36
C PHE A 10 12.95 7.14 11.27
N GLU A 11 13.46 8.25 10.71
CA GLU A 11 14.46 8.20 9.65
C GLU A 11 15.78 7.59 10.13
N LYS A 12 16.18 7.84 11.38
CA LYS A 12 17.35 7.26 12.01
C LYS A 12 17.22 5.75 12.15
N THR A 13 16.12 5.27 12.73
CA THR A 13 15.85 3.83 12.92
C THR A 13 15.67 3.11 11.58
N ARG A 14 14.96 3.73 10.61
CA ARG A 14 14.82 3.20 9.25
C ARG A 14 16.17 2.98 8.56
N ARG A 15 17.09 3.96 8.67
CA ARG A 15 18.44 3.86 8.10
C ARG A 15 19.28 2.79 8.80
N LYS A 16 19.25 2.74 10.14
CA LYS A 16 19.94 1.70 10.95
C LYS A 16 19.52 0.29 10.51
N LEU A 17 18.23 0.08 10.29
CA LEU A 17 17.66 -1.21 9.88
C LEU A 17 17.75 -1.47 8.36
N LYS A 18 18.32 -0.56 7.57
CA LYS A 18 18.41 -0.63 6.11
C LYS A 18 17.04 -0.93 5.46
N LEU A 19 15.99 -0.29 5.95
CA LEU A 19 14.63 -0.45 5.48
C LEU A 19 14.32 0.56 4.35
N PRO A 20 13.51 0.19 3.35
CA PRO A 20 13.19 1.10 2.24
C PRO A 20 12.33 2.27 2.71
N VAL A 21 12.34 3.34 1.93
CA VAL A 21 11.62 4.60 2.24
C VAL A 21 10.10 4.42 2.27
N ASP A 22 9.56 3.33 1.72
CA ASP A 22 8.13 3.06 1.71
C ASP A 22 7.65 2.17 2.86
N ILE A 23 8.51 1.81 3.84
CA ILE A 23 8.08 1.08 5.04
C ILE A 23 7.18 1.93 5.94
N ARG A 24 6.17 1.29 6.55
CA ARG A 24 5.32 1.84 7.61
C ARG A 24 6.16 2.36 8.80
N PRO A 25 6.05 3.64 9.17
CA PRO A 25 6.75 4.21 10.31
C PRO A 25 6.35 3.59 11.66
N CYS A 26 5.08 3.22 11.81
CA CYS A 26 4.62 2.45 12.97
C CYS A 26 5.33 1.08 13.07
N ILE A 27 5.68 0.46 11.94
CA ILE A 27 6.44 -0.80 11.91
C ILE A 27 7.92 -0.56 12.22
N VAL A 28 8.50 0.55 11.77
CA VAL A 28 9.86 0.94 12.17
C VAL A 28 9.93 1.16 13.68
N SER A 29 8.92 1.80 14.26
CA SER A 29 8.83 2.05 15.71
C SER A 29 8.69 0.74 16.49
N LEU A 30 7.94 -0.24 15.97
CA LEU A 30 7.80 -1.57 16.56
C LEU A 30 9.02 -2.48 16.34
N LEU A 31 9.84 -2.18 15.34
CA LEU A 31 11.14 -2.83 15.14
C LEU A 31 12.23 -2.21 16.03
N ASP A 32 11.94 -1.08 16.67
CA ASP A 32 12.82 -0.44 17.62
C ASP A 32 12.70 -1.13 18.99
N ARG A 33 13.79 -1.76 19.42
CA ARG A 33 13.80 -2.57 20.65
C ARG A 33 13.62 -1.74 21.91
N ASP A 34 13.94 -0.46 21.82
CA ASP A 34 13.87 0.49 22.92
C ASP A 34 12.45 1.08 23.08
N ASN A 35 11.50 0.70 22.21
CA ASN A 35 10.12 1.17 22.29
C ASN A 35 9.30 0.34 23.32
N PRO A 36 8.71 0.96 24.36
CA PRO A 36 7.91 0.26 25.37
C PRO A 36 6.66 -0.44 24.80
N ALA A 37 6.12 0.02 23.67
CA ALA A 37 4.98 -0.63 23.02
C ALA A 37 5.33 -2.00 22.41
N THR A 38 6.63 -2.34 22.35
CA THR A 38 7.18 -3.59 21.86
C THR A 38 6.97 -4.74 22.88
N SER A 39 6.70 -4.47 24.16
CA SER A 39 6.49 -5.53 25.17
C SER A 39 5.03 -6.01 25.32
N GLU A 40 4.03 -5.27 24.81
CA GLU A 40 2.61 -5.52 25.14
C GLU A 40 1.80 -6.15 23.99
N ASN A 41 2.18 -7.35 23.57
CA ASN A 41 1.39 -8.13 22.61
C ASN A 41 1.38 -7.46 21.22
N ILE A 42 2.58 -7.19 20.69
CA ILE A 42 2.78 -6.69 19.34
C ILE A 42 2.03 -7.59 18.35
N ASN A 43 1.37 -7.00 17.36
CA ASN A 43 0.81 -7.74 16.26
C ASN A 43 1.95 -8.19 15.32
N HIS A 44 2.70 -9.22 15.72
CA HIS A 44 3.88 -9.79 15.04
C HIS A 44 3.58 -10.14 13.57
N PHE A 45 2.31 -10.45 13.30
CA PHE A 45 1.80 -10.65 11.96
C PHE A 45 1.92 -9.40 11.08
N ILE A 46 1.62 -8.21 11.60
CA ILE A 46 1.75 -6.95 10.85
C ILE A 46 3.22 -6.68 10.51
N ILE A 47 4.14 -6.89 11.46
CA ILE A 47 5.58 -6.76 11.20
C ILE A 47 6.01 -7.76 10.12
N ALA A 48 5.60 -9.02 10.24
CA ALA A 48 5.91 -10.06 9.25
C ALA A 48 5.42 -9.65 7.85
N CYS A 49 4.16 -9.26 7.73
CA CYS A 49 3.55 -8.84 6.47
C CYS A 49 4.29 -7.64 5.85
N GLU A 50 4.64 -6.65 6.66
CA GLU A 50 5.34 -5.47 6.17
C GLU A 50 6.78 -5.80 5.75
N LEU A 51 7.50 -6.64 6.49
CA LEU A 51 8.84 -7.10 6.12
C LEU A 51 8.83 -7.92 4.82
N HIS A 52 7.85 -8.80 4.64
CA HIS A 52 7.69 -9.53 3.39
C HIS A 52 7.33 -8.61 2.23
N ARG A 53 6.46 -7.61 2.46
CA ARG A 53 6.10 -6.60 1.47
C ARG A 53 7.33 -5.87 0.92
N ILE A 54 8.29 -5.54 1.78
CA ILE A 54 9.54 -4.88 1.36
C ILE A 54 10.57 -5.86 0.77
N GLY A 55 10.19 -7.11 0.52
CA GLY A 55 11.02 -8.12 -0.13
C GLY A 55 11.98 -8.87 0.80
N LYS A 56 11.71 -8.94 2.11
CA LYS A 56 12.48 -9.83 2.99
C LYS A 56 11.98 -11.26 2.84
N GLU A 57 12.93 -12.18 2.69
CA GLU A 57 12.67 -13.62 2.66
C GLU A 57 12.11 -14.12 4.01
N PRO A 58 11.24 -15.15 4.03
CA PRO A 58 10.64 -15.69 5.25
C PRO A 58 11.66 -16.04 6.34
N LYS A 59 12.80 -16.66 5.97
CA LYS A 59 13.90 -16.97 6.92
C LYS A 59 14.45 -15.72 7.59
N ARG A 60 14.54 -14.60 6.86
CA ARG A 60 15.04 -13.34 7.41
C ARG A 60 14.01 -12.67 8.30
N ILE A 61 12.73 -12.77 7.95
CA ILE A 61 11.61 -12.29 8.77
C ILE A 61 11.60 -13.03 10.11
N GLU A 62 11.72 -14.35 10.09
CA GLU A 62 11.81 -15.19 11.29
C GLU A 62 12.94 -14.76 12.22
N GLN A 63 14.15 -14.55 11.67
CA GLN A 63 15.29 -14.04 12.44
C GLN A 63 15.02 -12.70 13.10
N ILE A 64 14.41 -11.76 12.36
CA ILE A 64 14.08 -10.42 12.89
C ILE A 64 13.07 -10.54 14.03
N LEU A 65 11.99 -11.32 13.84
CA LEU A 65 10.95 -11.52 14.84
C LEU A 65 11.47 -12.23 16.10
N ASN A 66 12.28 -13.28 15.96
CA ASN A 66 12.91 -13.95 17.10
C ASN A 66 13.81 -13.00 17.91
N SER A 67 14.41 -12.02 17.23
CA SER A 67 15.26 -11.00 17.87
C SER A 67 14.48 -9.94 18.65
N LEU A 68 13.15 -9.93 18.54
CA LEU A 68 12.23 -9.08 19.31
C LEU A 68 11.59 -9.84 20.49
N TYR A 69 12.15 -10.99 20.90
CA TYR A 69 11.66 -11.80 22.02
C TYR A 69 10.22 -12.33 21.84
N ILE A 70 9.78 -12.50 20.59
CA ILE A 70 8.47 -13.03 20.23
C ILE A 70 8.47 -14.54 20.43
N LYS A 71 7.37 -15.10 20.96
CA LYS A 71 7.24 -16.55 21.14
C LYS A 71 7.34 -17.28 19.79
N PRO A 72 8.10 -18.38 19.68
CA PRO A 72 8.25 -19.14 18.43
C PRO A 72 6.94 -19.69 17.84
N SER A 73 5.90 -19.91 18.66
CA SER A 73 4.55 -20.28 18.19
C SER A 73 3.92 -19.17 17.35
N ASP A 74 4.07 -17.92 17.78
CA ASP A 74 3.43 -16.75 17.20
C ASP A 74 4.15 -16.35 15.90
N VAL A 75 5.48 -16.48 15.89
CA VAL A 75 6.30 -16.33 14.67
C VAL A 75 5.88 -17.34 13.60
N ARG A 76 5.73 -18.63 13.96
CA ARG A 76 5.28 -19.67 13.01
C ARG A 76 3.87 -19.40 12.49
N SER A 77 2.95 -18.97 13.35
CA SER A 77 1.59 -18.61 12.95
C SER A 77 1.59 -17.43 11.96
N ALA A 78 2.36 -16.38 12.25
CA ALA A 78 2.50 -15.22 11.39
C ALA A 78 3.08 -15.58 10.01
N LEU A 79 4.14 -16.38 9.96
CA LEU A 79 4.75 -16.84 8.71
C LEU A 79 3.81 -17.73 7.90
N LYS A 80 3.05 -18.61 8.55
CA LYS A 80 2.06 -19.47 7.87
C LYS A 80 0.96 -18.65 7.20
N SER A 81 0.41 -17.65 7.89
CA SER A 81 -0.60 -16.73 7.34
C SER A 81 -0.03 -15.86 6.21
N LEU A 82 1.23 -15.45 6.34
CA LEU A 82 1.96 -14.69 5.34
C LEU A 82 2.19 -15.48 4.04
N ILE A 83 2.58 -16.76 4.13
CA ILE A 83 2.73 -17.66 2.97
C ILE A 83 1.40 -17.86 2.24
N LYS A 84 0.30 -17.96 3.00
CA LYS A 84 -1.06 -18.02 2.44
C LYS A 84 -1.51 -16.72 1.76
N ARG A 85 -0.73 -15.64 1.86
CA ARG A 85 -1.02 -14.31 1.30
C ARG A 85 -2.35 -13.73 1.79
N ASP A 86 -2.81 -14.13 2.98
CA ASP A 86 -4.02 -13.58 3.58
C ASP A 86 -3.69 -12.26 4.29
N TYR A 87 -3.40 -11.22 3.50
CA TYR A 87 -2.98 -9.89 3.97
C TYR A 87 -4.15 -9.06 4.54
N LYS A 88 -5.12 -9.71 5.20
CA LYS A 88 -6.18 -9.03 5.96
C LYS A 88 -5.62 -8.55 7.29
N TYR A 89 -4.74 -7.57 7.26
CA TYR A 89 -4.32 -6.88 8.48
C TYR A 89 -5.17 -5.62 8.68
N TYR A 90 -5.78 -5.53 9.85
CA TYR A 90 -6.23 -4.27 10.42
C TYR A 90 -5.07 -3.68 11.24
N CYS A 91 -5.08 -2.38 11.51
CA CYS A 91 -4.17 -1.77 12.49
C CYS A 91 -4.91 -1.60 13.82
N PRO A 92 -5.31 -2.68 14.54
CA PRO A 92 -6.09 -2.51 15.75
C PRO A 92 -5.23 -1.81 16.81
N ASN A 93 -5.77 -0.73 17.37
CA ASN A 93 -5.29 -0.04 18.56
C ASN A 93 -3.86 0.55 18.46
N LEU A 94 -3.29 0.71 17.25
CA LEU A 94 -1.98 1.39 17.09
C LEU A 94 -2.06 2.89 17.39
N GLU A 95 -3.22 3.50 17.14
CA GLU A 95 -3.52 4.90 17.45
C GLU A 95 -3.64 5.13 18.95
N GLU A 96 -4.45 4.31 19.64
CA GLU A 96 -4.58 4.31 21.11
C GLU A 96 -3.25 4.08 21.83
N ARG A 97 -2.30 3.39 21.17
CA ARG A 97 -0.94 3.12 21.66
C ARG A 97 0.09 4.19 21.28
N GLY A 98 -0.32 5.28 20.61
CA GLY A 98 0.58 6.37 20.19
C GLY A 98 1.62 5.97 19.13
N LEU A 99 1.44 4.83 18.46
CA LEU A 99 2.36 4.31 17.44
C LEU A 99 2.03 4.82 16.03
N CYS A 100 0.86 5.45 15.86
CA CYS A 100 0.51 6.10 14.62
C CYS A 100 1.27 7.42 14.47
N LEU A 101 1.78 7.69 13.27
CA LEU A 101 2.33 9.01 12.93
C LEU A 101 1.25 10.06 12.67
N TYR A 102 0.01 9.64 12.48
CA TYR A 102 -1.11 10.52 12.13
C TYR A 102 -2.08 10.60 13.31
N GLU A 103 -2.65 11.79 13.52
CA GLU A 103 -3.63 12.06 14.58
C GLU A 103 -4.92 11.26 14.41
N ASP A 104 -5.40 11.08 13.16
CA ASP A 104 -6.50 10.16 12.81
C ASP A 104 -5.95 9.02 11.95
N HIS A 105 -6.22 7.77 12.34
CA HIS A 105 -5.89 6.60 11.54
C HIS A 105 -6.45 6.64 10.11
N LYS A 106 -7.54 7.38 9.84
CA LYS A 106 -8.11 7.57 8.50
C LYS A 106 -7.16 8.32 7.56
N ASP A 107 -6.30 9.15 8.12
CA ASP A 107 -5.28 9.90 7.37
C ASP A 107 -4.01 9.07 7.15
N CYS A 108 -3.88 7.93 7.84
CA CYS A 108 -2.78 7.02 7.66
C CYS A 108 -2.81 6.39 6.26
N TRP A 109 -1.76 6.63 5.47
CA TRP A 109 -1.53 6.03 4.14
C TRP A 109 -1.77 4.50 4.16
N TRP A 110 -1.41 3.87 5.25
CA TRP A 110 -1.42 2.42 5.41
C TRP A 110 -2.71 1.86 5.99
N TRP A 111 -3.62 2.74 6.42
CA TRP A 111 -4.95 2.39 6.82
C TRP A 111 -5.81 2.24 5.57
N SER A 112 -6.04 0.99 5.20
CA SER A 112 -7.18 0.63 4.36
C SER A 112 -8.39 0.62 5.28
N GLY A 113 -9.24 1.64 5.20
CA GLY A 113 -10.48 1.67 5.96
C GLY A 113 -11.28 0.38 5.85
N ASP A 114 -12.16 0.17 6.83
CA ASP A 114 -12.85 -1.09 7.08
C ASP A 114 -13.23 -1.82 5.77
N PRO A 115 -12.54 -2.92 5.41
CA PRO A 115 -12.75 -3.60 4.14
C PRO A 115 -14.15 -4.23 4.04
N GLY A 116 -14.91 -4.28 5.16
CA GLY A 116 -16.19 -4.96 5.25
C GLY A 116 -17.39 -4.25 4.63
N LYS A 117 -17.42 -2.91 4.61
CA LYS A 117 -18.67 -2.18 4.25
C LYS A 117 -18.84 -1.92 2.74
N ASN A 118 -17.75 -1.69 2.00
CA ASN A 118 -17.82 -1.29 0.58
C ASN A 118 -17.27 -2.33 -0.41
N LYS A 119 -16.79 -3.50 0.05
CA LYS A 119 -16.21 -4.54 -0.83
C LYS A 119 -17.08 -5.78 -1.00
N LYS A 120 -18.25 -5.86 -0.35
CA LYS A 120 -19.16 -7.01 -0.50
C LYS A 120 -19.62 -7.13 -1.95
N GLY A 121 -19.23 -8.23 -2.61
CA GLY A 121 -19.72 -8.60 -3.93
C GLY A 121 -18.92 -8.11 -5.15
N TRP A 122 -17.78 -7.41 -4.97
CA TRP A 122 -16.84 -7.16 -6.08
C TRP A 122 -16.20 -8.49 -6.49
N GLU A 123 -16.02 -8.68 -7.79
CA GLU A 123 -15.06 -9.66 -8.34
C GLU A 123 -14.10 -9.01 -9.34
N GLU A 124 -12.86 -9.49 -9.44
CA GLU A 124 -11.91 -8.93 -10.42
C GLU A 124 -12.38 -9.17 -11.87
N LYS A 125 -13.19 -10.22 -12.10
CA LYS A 125 -13.79 -10.50 -13.41
C LYS A 125 -14.78 -9.41 -13.84
N ASP A 126 -15.24 -8.55 -12.92
CA ASP A 126 -16.17 -7.46 -13.23
C ASP A 126 -15.58 -6.46 -14.24
N PHE A 127 -14.25 -6.31 -14.29
CA PHE A 127 -13.58 -5.49 -15.29
C PHE A 127 -13.91 -5.95 -16.71
N TYR A 128 -13.85 -7.28 -16.94
CA TYR A 128 -14.16 -7.89 -18.23
C TYR A 128 -15.66 -8.05 -18.44
N ARG A 129 -16.39 -8.42 -17.38
CA ARG A 129 -17.85 -8.57 -17.39
C ARG A 129 -18.55 -7.27 -17.81
N TYR A 130 -18.00 -6.13 -17.42
CA TYR A 130 -18.51 -4.82 -17.80
C TYR A 130 -17.89 -4.25 -19.08
N HIS A 131 -17.17 -5.07 -19.86
CA HIS A 131 -16.61 -4.71 -21.16
C HIS A 131 -15.70 -3.47 -21.14
N TRP A 132 -15.02 -3.20 -20.01
CA TRP A 132 -14.06 -2.09 -19.94
C TRP A 132 -12.92 -2.17 -20.96
N PRO A 133 -12.35 -3.36 -21.29
CA PRO A 133 -11.33 -3.46 -22.33
C PRO A 133 -11.76 -2.90 -23.70
N GLU A 134 -13.05 -2.98 -24.03
CA GLU A 134 -13.60 -2.47 -25.30
C GLU A 134 -13.76 -0.94 -25.29
N ARG A 135 -13.92 -0.34 -24.09
CA ARG A 135 -14.11 1.10 -23.89
C ARG A 135 -12.82 1.87 -23.64
N LEU A 136 -11.72 1.16 -23.38
CA LEU A 136 -10.41 1.74 -23.13
C LEU A 136 -9.50 1.52 -24.33
N ARG A 137 -8.59 2.47 -24.58
CA ARG A 137 -7.46 2.18 -25.47
C ARG A 137 -6.55 1.17 -24.79
N ARG A 138 -5.86 0.34 -25.58
CA ARG A 138 -4.88 -0.65 -25.10
C ARG A 138 -3.88 -0.10 -24.08
N THR A 139 -3.46 1.16 -24.24
CA THR A 139 -2.56 1.83 -23.28
C THR A 139 -3.24 2.16 -21.96
N GLU A 140 -4.50 2.62 -21.93
CA GLU A 140 -5.21 2.82 -20.67
C GLU A 140 -5.44 1.49 -19.94
N GLU A 141 -5.81 0.45 -20.69
CA GLU A 141 -6.02 -0.90 -20.16
C GLU A 141 -4.73 -1.47 -19.54
N CYS A 142 -3.60 -1.40 -20.25
CA CYS A 142 -2.30 -1.83 -19.73
C CYS A 142 -1.92 -1.06 -18.45
N LEU A 143 -2.24 0.24 -18.37
CA LEU A 143 -1.94 1.04 -17.19
C LEU A 143 -2.83 0.65 -16.00
N TYR A 144 -4.12 0.40 -16.23
CA TYR A 144 -5.03 -0.09 -15.20
C TYR A 144 -4.57 -1.45 -14.64
N ARG A 145 -4.21 -2.39 -15.53
CA ARG A 145 -3.64 -3.70 -15.14
C ARG A 145 -2.31 -3.55 -14.39
N ALA A 146 -1.47 -2.59 -14.76
CA ALA A 146 -0.21 -2.32 -14.06
C ALA A 146 -0.43 -1.83 -12.63
N ILE A 147 -1.41 -0.96 -12.38
CA ILE A 147 -1.79 -0.53 -11.01
C ILE A 147 -2.14 -1.74 -10.15
N ARG A 148 -3.00 -2.64 -10.68
CA ARG A 148 -3.34 -3.91 -10.02
C ARG A 148 -2.11 -4.78 -9.78
N ALA A 149 -1.23 -4.93 -10.76
CA ALA A 149 -0.03 -5.74 -10.61
C ALA A 149 0.88 -5.21 -9.50
N ILE A 150 0.96 -3.89 -9.34
CA ILE A 150 1.71 -3.25 -8.25
C ILE A 150 1.04 -3.52 -6.90
N GLU A 151 -0.28 -3.40 -6.80
CA GLU A 151 -1.02 -3.76 -5.57
C GLU A 151 -0.69 -5.21 -5.16
N ILE A 152 -0.80 -6.16 -6.09
CA ILE A 152 -0.51 -7.58 -5.83
C ILE A 152 0.94 -7.78 -5.40
N LYS A 153 1.90 -7.19 -6.12
CA LYS A 153 3.34 -7.29 -5.79
C LYS A 153 3.65 -6.69 -4.42
N LYS A 154 2.96 -5.63 -4.03
CA LYS A 154 3.08 -4.99 -2.72
C LYS A 154 2.19 -5.64 -1.65
N ALA A 155 1.47 -6.73 -1.96
CA ALA A 155 0.53 -7.34 -1.03
C ALA A 155 -0.49 -6.32 -0.47
N TRP A 156 -0.90 -5.35 -1.30
CA TRP A 156 -1.88 -4.32 -0.94
C TRP A 156 -3.27 -4.81 -1.30
N GLN A 157 -4.25 -4.42 -0.48
CA GLN A 157 -5.64 -4.72 -0.78
C GLN A 157 -6.07 -3.99 -2.05
N PRO A 158 -6.98 -4.57 -2.85
CA PRO A 158 -7.59 -3.88 -3.98
C PRO A 158 -8.19 -2.53 -3.55
N GLY A 159 -7.86 -1.47 -4.28
CA GLY A 159 -8.37 -0.12 -4.03
C GLY A 159 -7.68 0.60 -2.87
N SER A 160 -6.52 0.12 -2.43
CA SER A 160 -5.69 0.87 -1.48
C SER A 160 -5.05 2.09 -2.17
N ARG A 161 -4.74 3.14 -1.40
CA ARG A 161 -4.05 4.34 -1.91
C ARG A 161 -2.64 4.00 -2.38
N LEU A 162 -2.42 3.98 -3.69
CA LEU A 162 -1.16 3.68 -4.36
C LEU A 162 -0.33 4.92 -4.66
N TYR A 163 0.71 5.18 -3.86
CA TYR A 163 1.72 6.17 -4.21
C TYR A 163 2.82 5.51 -5.04
N VAL A 164 2.89 5.88 -6.31
CA VAL A 164 3.71 5.22 -7.31
C VAL A 164 4.46 6.24 -8.17
N THR A 165 5.74 5.95 -8.43
CA THR A 165 6.54 6.73 -9.37
C THR A 165 6.19 6.35 -10.80
N TRP A 166 6.37 7.27 -11.74
CA TRP A 166 6.15 6.97 -13.15
C TRP A 166 7.12 5.90 -13.67
N ASP A 167 8.31 5.77 -13.08
CA ASP A 167 9.24 4.68 -13.37
C ASP A 167 8.63 3.31 -13.05
N LYS A 168 7.99 3.18 -11.89
CA LYS A 168 7.37 1.93 -11.48
C LYS A 168 6.18 1.58 -12.36
N LEU A 169 5.35 2.57 -12.70
CA LEU A 169 4.26 2.37 -13.67
C LEU A 169 4.80 2.01 -15.06
N TYR A 170 5.89 2.62 -15.52
CA TYR A 170 6.54 2.26 -16.78
C TYR A 170 7.04 0.82 -16.79
N GLN A 171 7.72 0.37 -15.72
CA GLN A 171 8.23 -0.99 -15.62
C GLN A 171 7.12 -2.05 -15.74
N GLU A 172 5.96 -1.77 -15.16
CA GLU A 172 4.84 -2.70 -15.08
C GLU A 172 3.91 -2.63 -16.30
N SER A 173 3.68 -1.43 -16.87
CA SER A 173 2.78 -1.23 -18.02
C SER A 173 3.47 -1.21 -19.38
N ARG A 174 4.79 -0.99 -19.41
CA ARG A 174 5.60 -0.69 -20.62
C ARG A 174 5.14 0.55 -21.39
N ILE A 175 4.34 1.42 -20.78
CA ILE A 175 3.87 2.67 -21.39
C ILE A 175 4.87 3.78 -21.12
N THR A 176 5.21 4.55 -22.16
CA THR A 176 6.18 5.63 -22.08
C THR A 176 5.85 6.62 -20.95
N ARG A 177 6.85 6.99 -20.15
CA ARG A 177 6.71 7.90 -19.00
C ARG A 177 6.00 9.21 -19.35
N ARG A 178 6.25 9.74 -20.56
CA ARG A 178 5.65 10.97 -21.07
C ARG A 178 4.13 10.91 -21.19
N THR A 179 3.56 9.72 -21.35
CA THR A 179 2.11 9.53 -21.57
C THR A 179 1.36 9.05 -20.33
N ILE A 180 2.06 8.51 -19.33
CA ILE A 180 1.46 7.97 -18.10
C ILE A 180 0.49 8.97 -17.44
N GLY A 181 0.93 10.21 -17.21
CA GLY A 181 0.09 11.23 -16.57
C GLY A 181 -1.24 11.46 -17.30
N LYS A 182 -1.19 11.64 -18.63
CA LYS A 182 -2.38 11.81 -19.47
C LYS A 182 -3.31 10.59 -19.39
N LYS A 183 -2.75 9.38 -19.34
CA LYS A 183 -3.52 8.13 -19.29
C LYS A 183 -4.17 7.89 -17.92
N LEU A 184 -3.52 8.31 -16.84
CA LEU A 184 -4.12 8.30 -15.50
C LEU A 184 -5.30 9.28 -15.40
N GLU A 185 -5.20 10.46 -16.03
CA GLU A 185 -6.34 11.39 -16.10
C GLU A 185 -7.52 10.81 -16.88
N VAL A 186 -7.27 10.06 -17.98
CA VAL A 186 -8.35 9.36 -18.70
C VAL A 186 -9.01 8.30 -17.81
N LEU A 187 -8.23 7.46 -17.14
CA LEU A 187 -8.75 6.43 -16.22
C LEU A 187 -9.54 7.05 -15.05
N LYS A 188 -9.14 8.24 -14.58
CA LYS A 188 -9.87 9.03 -13.59
C LYS A 188 -11.18 9.54 -14.15
N LYS A 189 -11.17 10.12 -15.36
CA LYS A 189 -12.37 10.66 -16.03
C LYS A 189 -13.44 9.59 -16.23
N VAL A 190 -13.05 8.37 -16.61
CA VAL A 190 -13.99 7.25 -16.79
C VAL A 190 -14.38 6.58 -15.46
N GLY A 191 -13.88 7.06 -14.31
CA GLY A 191 -14.27 6.57 -13.00
C GLY A 191 -13.67 5.23 -12.58
N LEU A 192 -12.61 4.74 -13.23
CA LEU A 192 -11.94 3.49 -12.82
C LEU A 192 -10.94 3.69 -11.67
N ILE A 193 -10.41 4.91 -11.52
CA ILE A 193 -9.45 5.25 -10.47
C ILE A 193 -9.73 6.65 -9.89
N LYS A 194 -9.24 6.90 -8.68
CA LYS A 194 -8.91 8.23 -8.18
C LYS A 194 -7.43 8.50 -8.48
N TYR A 195 -7.11 9.70 -8.95
CA TYR A 195 -5.74 10.08 -9.29
C TYR A 195 -5.43 11.51 -8.80
N ILE A 196 -4.30 11.61 -8.08
CA ILE A 196 -3.70 12.87 -7.65
C ILE A 196 -2.28 12.92 -8.24
N PRO A 197 -1.98 13.88 -9.13
CA PRO A 197 -0.67 13.98 -9.74
C PRO A 197 0.42 14.25 -8.71
N GLY A 198 1.59 13.66 -8.93
CA GLY A 198 2.61 13.59 -7.90
C GLY A 198 3.21 14.92 -7.48
N LYS A 199 3.20 15.16 -6.17
CA LYS A 199 4.01 16.18 -5.50
C LYS A 199 5.38 15.58 -5.13
N ARG A 200 6.37 16.44 -4.90
CA ARG A 200 7.67 16.00 -4.36
C ARG A 200 7.43 15.49 -2.94
N ARG A 201 7.83 14.25 -2.64
CA ARG A 201 7.58 13.60 -1.34
C ARG A 201 8.35 14.27 -0.18
N VAL A 202 9.47 14.91 -0.48
CA VAL A 202 10.34 15.63 0.46
C VAL A 202 10.87 16.89 -0.23
N LYS A 203 11.02 18.00 0.49
CA LYS A 203 11.69 19.22 -0.01
C LYS A 203 13.11 18.83 -0.46
N GLY A 204 13.39 18.98 -1.76
CA GLY A 204 14.67 18.58 -2.38
C GLY A 204 14.67 17.22 -3.12
N SER A 205 13.64 16.37 -2.96
CA SER A 205 13.54 15.13 -3.74
C SER A 205 13.28 15.42 -5.21
N ARG A 206 14.10 14.84 -6.10
CA ARG A 206 13.88 14.86 -7.57
C ARG A 206 12.74 13.93 -8.00
N VAL A 207 12.37 12.96 -7.16
CA VAL A 207 11.40 11.92 -7.50
C VAL A 207 9.99 12.37 -7.14
N LYS A 208 9.12 12.49 -8.13
CA LYS A 208 7.68 12.73 -7.96
C LYS A 208 6.97 11.38 -7.90
N ALA A 209 6.14 11.19 -6.87
CA ALA A 209 5.27 10.02 -6.74
C ALA A 209 3.82 10.48 -6.82
N SER A 210 3.02 9.89 -7.69
CA SER A 210 1.60 10.20 -7.81
C SER A 210 0.77 9.26 -6.97
N GLU A 211 -0.36 9.74 -6.46
CA GLU A 211 -1.32 8.90 -5.75
C GLU A 211 -2.37 8.39 -6.73
N VAL A 212 -2.60 7.09 -6.73
CA VAL A 212 -3.54 6.38 -7.59
C VAL A 212 -4.33 5.41 -6.72
N THR A 213 -5.65 5.37 -6.83
CA THR A 213 -6.48 4.43 -6.07
C THR A 213 -7.48 3.81 -7.02
N ARG A 214 -7.56 2.48 -7.12
CA ARG A 214 -8.63 1.84 -7.91
C ARG A 214 -9.98 2.05 -7.22
N ILE A 215 -11.02 2.35 -7.98
CA ILE A 215 -12.38 2.46 -7.46
C ILE A 215 -12.97 1.06 -7.35
N ILE A 216 -13.45 0.70 -6.15
CA ILE A 216 -14.00 -0.61 -5.75
C ILE A 216 -15.37 -0.39 -5.09
N PRO A 217 -16.49 -1.07 -5.48
CA PRO A 217 -16.74 -1.97 -6.63
C PRO A 217 -16.27 -1.40 -7.99
N ILE A 218 -15.90 -2.23 -8.98
CA ILE A 218 -15.66 -1.74 -10.35
C ILE A 218 -16.97 -1.13 -10.83
N PRO A 219 -17.01 0.14 -11.23
CA PRO A 219 -18.25 0.73 -11.70
C PRO A 219 -18.62 0.11 -13.05
N ARG A 220 -19.93 -0.01 -13.29
CA ARG A 220 -20.42 -0.20 -14.65
C ARG A 220 -20.11 1.07 -15.43
N PRO A 221 -19.67 0.96 -16.70
CA PRO A 221 -19.54 2.12 -17.56
C PRO A 221 -20.84 2.92 -17.57
N SER A 222 -20.77 4.23 -17.39
CA SER A 222 -21.93 5.09 -17.63
C SER A 222 -22.35 4.89 -19.10
N ASN A 223 -23.65 4.70 -19.33
CA ASN A 223 -24.22 4.76 -20.67
C ASN A 223 -24.26 6.22 -21.13
N SER A 224 -23.11 6.89 -21.23
CA SER A 224 -23.00 8.18 -21.89
C SER A 224 -22.68 7.91 -23.36
N ARG A 225 -23.73 7.50 -24.10
CA ARG A 225 -23.90 7.83 -25.52
C ARG A 225 -24.71 9.12 -25.68
N ASP A 226 -24.83 9.90 -24.62
CA ASP A 226 -25.42 11.24 -24.65
C ASP A 226 -24.32 12.24 -24.32
N THR A 227 -23.93 12.99 -25.34
CA THR A 227 -23.24 14.30 -25.42
C THR A 227 -22.00 14.29 -26.32
N GLU A 228 -22.29 14.69 -27.57
CA GLU A 228 -21.46 15.35 -28.61
C GLU A 228 -20.29 14.59 -29.24
#